data_AF-A0A519R3U5-F1
#
_entry.id   AF-A0A519R3U5-F1
#
_cell.length_a   1.000
_cell.length_b   1.000
_cell.length_c   1.000
_cell.angle_alpha   90.00
_cell.angle_beta   90.00
_cell.angle_gamma   90.00
#
_symmetry.space_group_name_H-M   'P 1'
#
loop_
_entity.id
_entity.type
_entity.pdbx_description
1 polymer ?
#
loop_
_entity_poly.entity_id
_entity_poly.type
_entity_poly.pdbx_seq_one_letter_code
_entity_poly.pdbx_strand_id
1 'polypeptide(L)'
;MRKAFAQIVGIATLLAAATPHVAYAQNIDFGDDSGKFAKDGECDDMRFSGPGMTDTTLIDSDIRHDASDCRSAYNQGRLTYQGGRRSGATPVAATSDADRIQWGDDAGKYAKDGECDDKRFQGAGMTSTPLLDSDIKHDATDCRTAFRQGRLQLRQ
;
A
#
# COMPACT_ATOMS: atom_id res chain seq x y z
N MET A 1 -5.25 -66.89 29.56
CA MET A 1 -5.67 -65.61 30.19
C MET A 1 -4.73 -64.50 29.73
N ARG A 2 -5.32 -63.36 29.34
CA ARG A 2 -4.83 -61.97 29.18
C ARG A 2 -3.44 -61.69 28.57
N LYS A 3 -3.50 -60.94 27.46
CA LYS A 3 -2.46 -60.51 26.53
C LYS A 3 -1.56 -59.39 27.09
N ALA A 4 -0.34 -59.33 26.57
CA ALA A 4 0.68 -58.29 26.77
C ALA A 4 0.21 -56.89 26.35
N PHE A 5 0.62 -55.87 27.12
CA PHE A 5 0.51 -54.45 26.76
C PHE A 5 1.89 -53.95 26.30
N ALA A 6 2.02 -53.67 25.00
CA ALA A 6 3.13 -52.89 24.46
C ALA A 6 2.68 -51.42 24.38
N GLN A 7 3.38 -50.52 25.06
CA GLN A 7 3.16 -49.09 24.94
C GLN A 7 3.91 -48.55 23.71
N ILE A 8 3.16 -47.97 22.77
CA ILE A 8 3.68 -47.29 21.59
C ILE A 8 3.79 -45.80 21.95
N VAL A 9 5.01 -45.28 21.99
CA VAL A 9 5.28 -43.84 22.13
C VAL A 9 5.08 -43.20 20.76
N GLY A 10 4.01 -42.41 20.62
CA GLY A 10 3.71 -41.66 19.40
C GLY A 10 4.54 -40.38 19.31
N ILE A 11 5.39 -40.28 18.28
CA ILE A 11 6.08 -39.05 17.91
C ILE A 11 5.09 -38.17 17.15
N ALA A 12 4.69 -37.05 17.74
CA ALA A 12 3.84 -36.05 17.09
C ALA A 12 4.71 -35.11 16.23
N THR A 13 4.74 -35.35 14.93
CA THR A 13 5.29 -34.42 13.93
C THR A 13 4.38 -33.20 13.80
N LEU A 14 4.87 -32.04 14.24
CA LEU A 14 4.22 -30.75 13.99
C LEU A 14 4.29 -30.41 12.49
N LEU A 15 3.17 -30.58 11.80
CA LEU A 15 2.95 -30.04 10.45
C LEU A 15 2.75 -28.52 10.58
N ALA A 16 3.74 -27.72 10.15
CA ALA A 16 3.56 -26.30 9.95
C ALA A 16 2.63 -26.06 8.76
N ALA A 17 1.39 -25.65 9.03
CA ALA A 17 0.44 -25.25 8.01
C ALA A 17 0.88 -23.93 7.37
N ALA A 18 1.45 -23.99 6.17
CA ALA A 18 1.64 -22.82 5.32
C ALA A 18 0.24 -22.30 4.94
N THR A 19 -0.20 -21.21 5.57
CA THR A 19 -1.44 -20.55 5.20
C THR A 19 -1.32 -20.05 3.76
N PRO A 20 -2.23 -20.43 2.84
CA PRO A 20 -2.20 -19.92 1.48
C PRO A 20 -2.46 -18.42 1.53
N HIS A 21 -1.44 -17.63 1.15
CA HIS A 21 -1.60 -16.20 0.98
C HIS A 21 -2.37 -15.99 -0.32
N VAL A 22 -3.59 -15.44 -0.21
CA VAL A 22 -4.42 -15.09 -1.36
C VAL A 22 -3.73 -13.92 -2.06
N ALA A 23 -2.96 -14.22 -3.10
CA ALA A 23 -2.39 -13.22 -3.98
C ALA A 23 -3.53 -12.63 -4.83
N TYR A 24 -4.13 -11.53 -4.36
CA TYR A 24 -4.94 -10.69 -5.23
C TYR A 24 -4.02 -10.19 -6.35
N ALA A 25 -4.38 -10.50 -7.60
CA ALA A 25 -3.70 -9.97 -8.77
C ALA A 25 -4.04 -8.48 -8.92
N GLN A 26 -3.41 -7.66 -8.07
CA GLN A 26 -3.33 -6.23 -8.27
C GLN A 26 -2.53 -6.02 -9.55
N ASN A 27 -3.07 -5.25 -10.51
CA ASN A 27 -2.31 -4.85 -11.68
C ASN A 27 -1.28 -3.80 -11.24
N ILE A 28 -0.15 -4.27 -10.71
CA ILE A 28 0.93 -3.42 -10.22
C ILE A 28 1.79 -2.99 -11.42
N ASP A 29 1.88 -1.69 -11.62
CA ASP A 29 2.86 -1.08 -12.53
C ASP A 29 4.24 -1.09 -11.86
N PHE A 30 5.04 -2.10 -12.17
CA PHE A 30 6.43 -2.23 -11.71
C PHE A 30 7.39 -1.26 -12.41
N GLY A 31 7.01 -0.67 -13.55
CA GLY A 31 7.85 0.24 -14.31
C GLY A 31 8.92 -0.43 -15.19
N ASP A 32 10.11 0.17 -15.25
CA ASP A 32 11.27 -0.23 -16.05
C ASP A 32 12.51 -0.54 -15.19
N ASP A 33 13.65 -0.82 -15.83
CA ASP A 33 14.95 -1.09 -15.18
C ASP A 33 15.98 0.02 -15.49
N SER A 34 15.55 1.28 -15.55
CA SER A 34 16.45 2.40 -15.91
C SER A 34 17.18 3.02 -14.71
N GLY A 35 16.89 2.56 -13.49
CA GLY A 35 17.51 3.04 -12.26
C GLY A 35 18.97 2.64 -12.13
N LYS A 36 19.73 3.42 -11.34
CA LYS A 36 21.15 3.12 -11.01
C LYS A 36 21.34 1.81 -10.25
N PHE A 37 20.30 1.36 -9.54
CA PHE A 37 20.28 0.14 -8.73
C PHE A 37 19.41 -0.95 -9.37
N ALA A 38 18.93 -0.74 -10.60
CA ALA A 38 18.15 -1.74 -11.28
C ALA A 38 18.95 -3.03 -11.50
N LYS A 39 18.33 -4.20 -11.27
CA LYS A 39 18.93 -5.53 -11.51
C LYS A 39 20.11 -5.85 -10.60
N ASP A 40 20.13 -5.32 -9.39
CA ASP A 40 21.15 -5.65 -8.40
C ASP A 40 20.74 -6.81 -7.46
N GLY A 41 19.50 -7.29 -7.59
CA GLY A 41 18.95 -8.42 -6.83
C GLY A 41 18.12 -8.02 -5.62
N GLU A 42 17.95 -6.72 -5.37
CA GLU A 42 17.12 -6.14 -4.34
C GLU A 42 16.06 -5.21 -4.97
N CYS A 43 14.96 -4.95 -4.28
CA CYS A 43 13.95 -3.98 -4.75
C CYS A 43 14.20 -2.60 -4.14
N ASP A 44 14.45 -1.59 -4.98
CA ASP A 44 14.61 -0.19 -4.55
C ASP A 44 13.33 0.64 -4.60
N ASP A 45 12.23 0.04 -5.05
CA ASP A 45 10.96 0.74 -5.16
C ASP A 45 10.25 0.81 -3.81
N MET A 46 10.28 1.99 -3.19
CA MET A 46 9.66 2.25 -1.89
C MET A 46 8.14 1.99 -1.83
N ARG A 47 7.45 1.76 -2.95
CA ARG A 47 6.03 1.36 -2.92
C ARG A 47 5.87 -0.09 -2.41
N PHE A 48 6.96 -0.84 -2.27
CA PHE A 48 7.00 -2.18 -1.71
C PHE A 48 7.64 -2.23 -0.32
N SER A 49 7.33 -3.30 0.41
CA SER A 49 7.95 -3.59 1.71
C SER A 49 8.10 -5.10 1.89
N GLY A 50 9.15 -5.53 2.56
CA GLY A 50 9.37 -6.93 2.93
C GLY A 50 10.82 -7.39 2.71
N PRO A 51 11.13 -8.68 2.95
CA PRO A 51 12.49 -9.24 2.84
C PRO A 51 13.14 -9.22 1.45
N GLY A 52 12.50 -8.63 0.43
CA GLY A 52 13.08 -8.43 -0.90
C GLY A 52 13.49 -6.99 -1.18
N MET A 53 13.37 -6.08 -0.22
CA MET A 53 13.79 -4.69 -0.36
C MET A 53 15.31 -4.57 -0.23
N THR A 54 15.87 -3.51 -0.82
CA THR A 54 17.23 -3.09 -0.49
C THR A 54 17.35 -2.73 1.00
N ASP A 55 18.53 -2.97 1.57
CA ASP A 55 18.91 -2.45 2.89
C ASP A 55 19.40 -0.99 2.83
N THR A 56 19.53 -0.43 1.63
CA THR A 56 19.99 0.95 1.43
C THR A 56 18.86 1.98 1.53
N THR A 57 19.22 3.27 1.48
CA THR A 57 18.23 4.34 1.61
C THR A 57 17.37 4.41 0.36
N LEU A 58 16.08 4.15 0.53
CA LEU A 58 15.06 4.32 -0.50
C LEU A 58 14.87 5.80 -0.86
N ILE A 59 14.86 6.10 -2.16
CA ILE A 59 14.70 7.46 -2.68
C ILE A 59 13.65 7.51 -3.79
N ASP A 60 13.01 8.67 -3.95
CA ASP A 60 11.88 8.84 -4.88
C ASP A 60 12.26 8.56 -6.34
N SER A 61 13.54 8.74 -6.70
CA SER A 61 14.04 8.49 -8.05
C SER A 61 14.07 7.01 -8.44
N ASP A 62 13.92 6.09 -7.49
CA ASP A 62 14.02 4.65 -7.74
C ASP A 62 12.62 4.01 -7.86
N ILE A 63 11.56 4.79 -7.62
CA ILE A 63 10.17 4.37 -7.87
C ILE A 63 10.00 4.02 -9.35
N ARG A 64 9.55 2.79 -9.63
CA ARG A 64 9.31 2.26 -10.98
C ARG A 64 10.55 2.13 -11.85
N HIS A 65 11.74 2.12 -11.26
CA HIS A 65 12.99 2.07 -12.00
C HIS A 65 13.82 0.83 -11.72
N ASP A 66 13.28 -0.09 -10.93
CA ASP A 66 13.84 -1.41 -10.64
C ASP A 66 12.75 -2.51 -10.77
N ALA A 67 12.14 -2.58 -11.94
CA ALA A 67 10.96 -3.41 -12.17
C ALA A 67 11.23 -4.91 -12.06
N SER A 68 12.39 -5.36 -12.55
CA SER A 68 12.73 -6.79 -12.59
C SER A 68 12.83 -7.40 -11.20
N ASP A 69 13.53 -6.74 -10.28
CA ASP A 69 13.79 -7.28 -8.95
C ASP A 69 12.56 -7.15 -8.04
N CYS A 70 11.90 -5.99 -8.06
CA CYS A 70 10.63 -5.80 -7.36
C CYS A 70 9.55 -6.80 -7.80
N ARG A 71 9.43 -7.08 -9.11
CA ARG A 71 8.47 -8.07 -9.62
C ARG A 71 8.84 -9.48 -9.20
N SER A 72 10.12 -9.82 -9.27
CA SER A 72 10.62 -11.14 -8.87
C SER A 72 10.34 -11.40 -7.39
N ALA A 73 10.72 -10.46 -6.52
CA ALA A 73 10.53 -10.60 -5.07
C ALA A 73 9.04 -10.55 -4.66
N TYR A 74 8.21 -9.76 -5.33
CA TYR A 74 6.75 -9.78 -5.13
C TYR A 74 6.14 -11.14 -5.52
N ASN A 75 6.51 -11.70 -6.67
CA ASN A 75 6.01 -13.00 -7.12
C ASN A 75 6.48 -14.16 -6.21
N GLN A 76 7.62 -14.00 -5.54
CA GLN A 76 8.11 -14.93 -4.52
C GLN A 76 7.41 -14.76 -3.15
N GLY A 77 6.50 -13.80 -3.01
CA GLY A 77 5.84 -13.48 -1.73
C GLY A 77 6.77 -12.81 -0.72
N ARG A 78 7.95 -12.34 -1.15
CA ARG A 78 8.91 -11.63 -0.31
C ARG A 78 8.62 -10.13 -0.21
N LEU A 79 7.72 -9.60 -1.04
CA LEU A 79 7.30 -8.21 -1.01
C LEU A 79 5.78 -8.08 -0.95
N THR A 80 5.32 -7.06 -0.24
CA THR A 80 3.95 -6.58 -0.23
C THR A 80 3.90 -5.19 -0.87
N TYR A 81 2.99 -4.98 -1.81
CA TYR A 81 2.77 -3.67 -2.42
C TYR A 81 1.90 -2.80 -1.50
N GLN A 82 2.40 -1.62 -1.13
CA GLN A 82 1.78 -0.70 -0.16
C GLN A 82 0.90 0.37 -0.84
N GLY A 83 0.55 0.20 -2.12
CA GLY A 83 -0.39 1.10 -2.79
C GLY A 83 0.15 2.50 -3.07
N GLY A 84 1.47 2.65 -3.25
CA GLY A 84 2.09 3.96 -3.49
C GLY A 84 2.45 4.74 -2.21
N ARG A 85 2.23 4.15 -1.02
CA ARG A 85 2.72 4.71 0.25
C ARG A 85 4.21 4.43 0.39
N ARG A 86 5.00 5.46 0.70
CA ARG A 86 6.46 5.34 0.90
C ARG A 86 6.75 4.36 2.05
N SER A 87 7.22 3.18 1.71
CA SER A 87 7.72 2.19 2.66
C SER A 87 9.04 2.71 3.20
N GLY A 88 9.06 3.07 4.47
CA GLY A 88 10.17 3.81 5.09
C GLY A 88 9.71 4.84 6.13
N ALA A 89 8.42 5.20 6.14
CA ALA A 89 7.84 5.88 7.29
C ALA A 89 7.78 4.89 8.46
N THR A 90 8.60 5.13 9.49
CA THR A 90 8.62 4.47 10.81
C THR A 90 7.23 3.98 11.26
N PRO A 91 7.09 2.78 11.86
CA PRO A 91 5.82 2.28 12.36
C PRO A 91 5.38 3.04 13.63
N VAL A 92 4.93 4.28 13.46
CA VAL A 92 3.89 4.84 14.32
C VAL A 92 2.60 4.14 13.90
N ALA A 93 1.95 3.48 14.87
CA ALA A 93 0.67 2.79 14.69
C ALA A 93 -0.17 3.48 13.62
N ALA A 94 -0.34 2.79 12.49
CA ALA A 94 -0.99 3.31 11.30
C ALA A 94 -2.47 3.55 11.59
N THR A 95 -2.79 4.68 12.22
CA THR A 95 -3.91 5.48 11.74
C THR A 95 -3.52 5.72 10.29
N SER A 96 -4.26 5.18 9.33
CA SER A 96 -4.00 5.49 7.93
C SER A 96 -3.89 7.02 7.78
N ASP A 97 -3.12 7.56 6.84
CA ASP A 97 -3.09 9.02 6.65
C ASP A 97 -4.53 9.58 6.50
N ALA A 98 -5.44 8.75 6.03
CA ALA A 98 -6.87 9.02 6.03
C ALA A 98 -7.52 9.20 7.41
N ASP A 99 -7.09 8.47 8.44
CA ASP A 99 -7.66 8.54 9.79
C ASP A 99 -7.23 9.80 10.56
N ARG A 100 -6.12 10.42 10.16
CA ARG A 100 -5.63 11.70 10.71
C ARG A 100 -6.17 12.93 9.95
N ILE A 101 -6.78 12.73 8.79
CA ILE A 101 -7.41 13.80 8.01
C ILE A 101 -8.77 14.15 8.62
N GLN A 102 -8.95 15.44 8.90
CA GLN A 102 -10.27 16.00 9.22
C GLN A 102 -11.07 16.17 7.93
N TRP A 103 -11.89 15.16 7.60
CA TRP A 103 -12.67 15.09 6.37
C TRP A 103 -13.80 16.13 6.32
N GLY A 104 -14.47 16.34 7.45
CA GLY A 104 -15.63 17.23 7.52
C GLY A 104 -16.93 16.53 7.14
N ASP A 105 -17.80 17.25 6.44
CA ASP A 105 -19.15 16.84 6.02
C ASP A 105 -19.32 16.90 4.49
N ASP A 106 -20.56 16.69 4.03
CA ASP A 106 -20.95 16.78 2.61
C ASP A 106 -21.93 17.96 2.40
N ALA A 107 -21.61 19.14 2.92
CA ALA A 107 -22.45 20.32 2.78
C ALA A 107 -22.10 21.15 1.54
N GLY A 108 -23.09 21.88 1.02
CA GLY A 108 -22.88 22.77 -0.13
C GLY A 108 -23.27 22.14 -1.46
N LYS A 109 -23.08 22.91 -2.54
CA LYS A 109 -23.60 22.57 -3.88
C LYS A 109 -22.73 21.62 -4.67
N TYR A 110 -21.46 21.48 -4.29
CA TYR A 110 -20.47 20.63 -4.97
C TYR A 110 -20.17 19.34 -4.19
N ALA A 111 -20.75 19.17 -3.01
CA ALA A 111 -20.63 17.93 -2.27
C ALA A 111 -21.28 16.76 -3.03
N LYS A 112 -20.60 15.59 -3.05
CA LYS A 112 -21.12 14.34 -3.66
C LYS A 112 -21.36 14.43 -5.17
N ASP A 113 -20.58 15.24 -5.87
CA ASP A 113 -20.68 15.35 -7.33
C ASP A 113 -19.70 14.42 -8.07
N GLY A 114 -18.86 13.69 -7.33
CA GLY A 114 -17.92 12.69 -7.85
C GLY A 114 -16.49 13.22 -8.03
N GLU A 115 -16.25 14.49 -7.72
CA GLU A 115 -14.93 15.12 -7.68
C GLU A 115 -14.66 15.66 -6.27
N CYS A 116 -13.39 15.94 -5.92
CA CYS A 116 -13.05 16.56 -4.64
C CYS A 116 -12.90 18.08 -4.79
N ASP A 117 -13.73 18.86 -4.10
CA ASP A 117 -13.66 20.33 -4.12
C ASP A 117 -12.83 20.93 -2.97
N ASP A 118 -12.32 20.09 -2.07
CA ASP A 118 -11.52 20.57 -0.95
C ASP A 118 -10.09 20.93 -1.37
N LYS A 119 -9.81 22.24 -1.38
CA LYS A 119 -8.52 22.80 -1.81
C LYS A 119 -7.30 22.30 -1.02
N ARG A 120 -7.48 21.68 0.15
CA ARG A 120 -6.38 21.07 0.92
C ARG A 120 -5.76 19.89 0.19
N PHE A 121 -6.43 19.33 -0.82
CA PHE A 121 -5.96 18.21 -1.61
C PHE A 121 -5.43 18.63 -2.98
N GLN A 122 -4.72 17.70 -3.62
CA GLN A 122 -4.24 17.76 -4.99
C GLN A 122 -4.23 16.36 -5.63
N GLY A 123 -4.39 16.29 -6.95
CA GLY A 123 -4.29 15.05 -7.71
C GLY A 123 -5.44 14.83 -8.70
N ALA A 124 -5.49 13.63 -9.29
CA ALA A 124 -6.43 13.24 -10.34
C ALA A 124 -7.88 12.98 -9.85
N GLY A 125 -8.15 13.21 -8.57
CA GLY A 125 -9.51 13.18 -8.00
C GLY A 125 -10.07 14.57 -7.68
N MET A 126 -9.35 15.65 -8.00
CA MET A 126 -9.81 17.02 -7.73
C MET A 126 -10.84 17.45 -8.76
N THR A 127 -11.73 18.35 -8.34
CA THR A 127 -12.58 19.13 -9.23
C THR A 127 -11.77 19.83 -10.32
N SER A 128 -12.36 19.91 -11.51
CA SER A 128 -11.80 20.70 -12.61
C SER A 128 -12.18 22.19 -12.54
N THR A 129 -13.06 22.54 -11.60
CA THR A 129 -13.55 23.91 -11.42
C THR A 129 -12.69 24.71 -10.41
N PRO A 130 -12.83 26.05 -10.35
CA PRO A 130 -12.08 26.85 -9.39
C PRO A 130 -12.35 26.44 -7.94
N LEU A 131 -11.28 26.15 -7.21
CA LEU A 131 -11.34 25.79 -5.79
C LEU A 131 -11.73 27.00 -4.93
N LEU A 132 -12.68 26.79 -4.01
CA LEU A 132 -13.17 27.83 -3.11
C LEU A 132 -12.84 27.51 -1.65
N ASP A 133 -12.62 28.56 -0.86
CA ASP A 133 -12.39 28.43 0.59
C ASP A 133 -13.64 27.90 1.32
N SER A 134 -14.82 28.15 0.76
CA SER A 134 -16.10 27.66 1.27
C SER A 134 -16.25 26.15 1.19
N ASP A 135 -15.43 25.46 0.40
CA ASP A 135 -15.60 24.04 0.10
C ASP A 135 -14.61 23.17 0.91
N ILE A 136 -13.75 23.82 1.71
CA ILE A 136 -12.88 23.14 2.67
C ILE A 136 -13.74 22.35 3.66
N LYS A 137 -13.50 21.03 3.76
CA LYS A 137 -14.20 20.11 4.67
C LYS A 137 -15.70 19.95 4.37
N HIS A 138 -16.14 20.29 3.18
CA HIS A 138 -17.55 20.26 2.81
C HIS A 138 -17.87 19.23 1.72
N ASP A 139 -16.85 18.51 1.26
CA ASP A 139 -17.00 17.42 0.31
C ASP A 139 -16.24 16.16 0.77
N ALA A 140 -16.57 15.71 1.98
CA ALA A 140 -15.86 14.65 2.67
C ALA A 140 -15.91 13.30 1.93
N THR A 141 -17.05 12.94 1.37
CA THR A 141 -17.26 11.62 0.73
C THR A 141 -16.36 11.43 -0.47
N ASP A 142 -16.31 12.40 -1.38
CA ASP A 142 -15.59 12.28 -2.64
C ASP A 142 -14.08 12.43 -2.41
N CYS A 143 -13.66 13.42 -1.62
CA CYS A 143 -12.26 13.58 -1.22
C CYS A 143 -11.72 12.33 -0.50
N ARG A 144 -12.48 11.72 0.43
CA ARG A 144 -12.05 10.49 1.12
C ARG A 144 -11.96 9.31 0.17
N THR A 145 -12.90 9.19 -0.74
CA THR A 145 -12.93 8.11 -1.73
C THR A 145 -11.75 8.21 -2.67
N ALA A 146 -11.51 9.37 -3.26
CA ALA A 146 -10.40 9.59 -4.17
C ALA A 146 -9.03 9.49 -3.48
N PHE A 147 -8.90 9.92 -2.22
CA PHE A 147 -7.68 9.70 -1.43
C PHE A 147 -7.41 8.22 -1.17
N ARG A 148 -8.43 7.43 -0.83
CA ARG A 148 -8.30 5.98 -0.64
C ARG A 148 -7.96 5.22 -1.91
N GLN A 149 -8.39 5.74 -3.06
CA GLN A 149 -8.03 5.24 -4.39
C GLN A 149 -6.62 5.67 -4.82
N GLY A 150 -5.88 6.44 -4.00
CA GLY A 150 -4.55 6.95 -4.33
C GLY A 150 -4.57 8.06 -5.39
N ARG A 151 -5.74 8.62 -5.70
CA ARG A 151 -5.91 9.69 -6.69
C ARG A 151 -5.72 11.09 -6.11
N LEU A 152 -5.71 11.22 -4.78
CA LEU A 152 -5.49 12.47 -4.07
C LEU A 152 -4.39 12.35 -3.01
N GLN A 153 -3.72 13.47 -2.78
CA GLN A 153 -2.75 13.69 -1.70
C GLN A 153 -3.05 15.04 -1.02
N LEU A 154 -2.71 15.19 0.26
CA LEU A 154 -2.74 16.50 0.91
C LEU A 154 -1.60 17.38 0.38
N ARG A 155 -1.91 18.66 0.15
CA ARG A 155 -0.87 19.68 -0.10
C ARG A 155 0.00 19.80 1.16
N GLN A 156 1.32 19.80 0.96
CA GLN A 156 2.30 20.06 2.02
C GLN A 156 2.36 21.57 2.33
#